data_AF-A0A2G5P823-F1
#
_entry.id   AF-A0A2G5P823-F1
#
_cell.length_a   1.000
_cell.length_b   1.000
_cell.length_c   1.000
_cell.angle_alpha   90.00
_cell.angle_beta   90.00
_cell.angle_gamma   90.00
#
_symmetry.space_group_name_H-M   'P 1'
#
loop_
_entity.id
_entity.type
_entity.pdbx_description
1 polymer ?
#
loop_
_entity_poly.entity_id
_entity_poly.type
_entity_poly.pdbx_seq_one_letter_code
_entity_poly.pdbx_strand_id
1 'polypeptide(L)'
;MSADAAVPALLNPGGYPTAPRTQLGAAGERGGQMEAHRMFDALVLPFQIEPTLTTNWDTGLYKNARATKMGMASPISEAVGDHGFVVGIQVTGIAGADPRIADLSLSNGWLRFPDDAQATAAVANMATRAATVSLPMDLTGKPSATQPITVPRHPGTVAVTFTTDPRAVHVLAFTARGPYVLTQHAWSTRDGVDAAELVAKTLDEQIPLVDSFVPTAIDALASLPLDPTGMVARTMEPPEDYGRTVEKGSYGPRGGLAQFQYPAPLEPIFEAAGVTIVTLGETVTYKVRDADAATTMAAALAAVENPYRKYEPSDGVPGMPGSHCRVFGTSTLRDYSCTAAAGDVVFAYSGAQEDQVHQVMAAQYVMLVSK
;
A
#
# COMPACT_ATOMS: atom_id res chain seq x y z
N MET A 1 -15.64 -34.41 -6.76
CA MET A 1 -14.94 -33.78 -5.63
C MET A 1 -13.53 -33.51 -6.10
N SER A 2 -13.11 -32.24 -6.14
CA SER A 2 -11.77 -31.88 -6.60
C SER A 2 -10.73 -32.48 -5.64
N ALA A 3 -9.58 -32.95 -6.17
CA ALA A 3 -8.49 -33.50 -5.36
C ALA A 3 -7.92 -32.49 -4.36
N ASP A 4 -8.15 -31.20 -4.59
CA ASP A 4 -7.64 -30.09 -3.79
C ASP A 4 -8.61 -29.61 -2.68
N ALA A 5 -9.78 -30.25 -2.55
CA ALA A 5 -10.76 -29.87 -1.54
C ALA A 5 -10.25 -30.17 -0.11
N ALA A 6 -10.43 -29.21 0.81
CA ALA A 6 -10.06 -29.42 2.20
C ALA A 6 -10.87 -30.55 2.86
N VAL A 7 -10.24 -31.22 3.82
CA VAL A 7 -10.79 -32.30 4.62
C VAL A 7 -10.99 -31.79 6.05
N PRO A 8 -12.20 -31.33 6.42
CA PRO A 8 -12.42 -30.61 7.69
C PRO A 8 -11.99 -31.37 8.95
N ALA A 9 -12.10 -32.71 8.95
CA ALA A 9 -11.72 -33.55 10.08
C ALA A 9 -10.20 -33.56 10.38
N LEU A 10 -9.37 -33.10 9.43
CA LEU A 10 -7.92 -33.04 9.55
C LEU A 10 -7.40 -31.60 9.79
N LEU A 11 -8.28 -30.60 9.73
CA LEU A 11 -7.92 -29.21 10.01
C LEU A 11 -7.73 -29.02 11.52
N ASN A 12 -6.64 -28.37 11.90
CA ASN A 12 -6.35 -27.98 13.28
C ASN A 12 -6.19 -26.46 13.37
N PRO A 13 -7.24 -25.69 13.71
CA PRO A 13 -7.15 -24.24 13.84
C PRO A 13 -6.43 -23.78 15.12
N GLY A 14 -6.04 -24.70 16.01
CA GLY A 14 -5.46 -24.34 17.31
C GLY A 14 -6.40 -23.46 18.14
N GLY A 15 -5.84 -22.41 18.74
CA GLY A 15 -6.58 -21.41 19.52
C GLY A 15 -7.09 -20.21 18.71
N TYR A 16 -6.95 -20.24 17.38
CA TYR A 16 -7.32 -19.10 16.53
C TYR A 16 -8.83 -19.04 16.26
N PRO A 17 -9.41 -17.84 16.09
CA PRO A 17 -10.84 -17.68 15.84
C PRO A 17 -11.24 -18.30 14.50
N THR A 18 -12.31 -19.08 14.52
CA THR A 18 -12.86 -19.77 13.34
C THR A 18 -14.22 -19.22 12.89
N ALA A 19 -14.83 -18.35 13.69
CA ALA A 19 -16.08 -17.69 13.35
C ALA A 19 -15.81 -16.28 12.80
N PRO A 20 -16.56 -15.83 11.78
CA PRO A 20 -16.52 -14.44 11.36
C PRO A 20 -16.86 -13.49 12.52
N ARG A 21 -16.29 -12.29 12.49
CA ARG A 21 -16.65 -11.22 13.43
C ARG A 21 -18.06 -10.72 13.15
N THR A 22 -18.68 -10.11 14.15
CA THR A 22 -19.91 -9.35 13.93
C THR A 22 -19.64 -8.18 12.98
N GLN A 23 -20.68 -7.73 12.28
CA GLN A 23 -20.54 -6.59 11.36
C GLN A 23 -19.95 -5.37 12.09
N LEU A 24 -18.91 -4.79 11.48
CA LEU A 24 -18.09 -3.75 12.12
C LEU A 24 -18.79 -2.38 12.21
N GLY A 25 -19.90 -2.18 11.49
CA GLY A 25 -20.69 -0.93 11.53
C GLY A 25 -20.03 0.23 10.78
N ALA A 26 -20.39 1.45 11.18
CA ALA A 26 -19.92 2.70 10.58
C ALA A 26 -18.53 3.11 11.09
N ALA A 27 -17.78 3.84 10.27
CA ALA A 27 -16.41 4.22 10.54
C ALA A 27 -16.26 5.25 11.66
N GLY A 28 -17.25 6.13 11.87
CA GLY A 28 -17.16 7.21 12.83
C GLY A 28 -15.91 8.06 12.57
N GLU A 29 -15.06 8.23 13.59
CA GLU A 29 -13.79 8.97 13.47
C GLU A 29 -12.81 8.35 12.45
N ARG A 30 -12.99 7.08 12.07
CA ARG A 30 -12.18 6.40 11.04
C ARG A 30 -12.65 6.67 9.61
N GLY A 31 -13.65 7.53 9.41
CA GLY A 31 -14.17 7.85 8.07
C GLY A 31 -13.09 8.28 7.07
N GLY A 32 -12.16 9.13 7.51
CA GLY A 32 -11.00 9.52 6.69
C GLY A 32 -10.11 8.32 6.31
N GLN A 33 -9.89 7.38 7.22
CA GLN A 33 -9.13 6.15 6.94
C GLN A 33 -9.81 5.32 5.84
N MET A 34 -11.14 5.16 5.90
CA MET A 34 -11.89 4.42 4.88
C MET A 34 -11.85 5.13 3.52
N GLU A 35 -11.86 6.46 3.51
CA GLU A 35 -11.67 7.22 2.28
C GLU A 35 -10.26 7.02 1.70
N ALA A 36 -9.22 6.99 2.54
CA ALA A 36 -7.86 6.71 2.08
C ALA A 36 -7.71 5.32 1.45
N HIS A 37 -8.40 4.29 1.98
CA HIS A 37 -8.43 2.96 1.35
C HIS A 37 -8.95 3.03 -0.08
N ARG A 38 -10.03 3.79 -0.31
CA ARG A 38 -10.56 4.05 -1.66
C ARG A 38 -9.60 4.87 -2.52
N MET A 39 -8.92 5.86 -1.94
CA MET A 39 -7.95 6.69 -2.66
C MET A 39 -6.76 5.86 -3.17
N PHE A 40 -6.35 4.81 -2.45
CA PHE A 40 -5.26 3.92 -2.89
C PHE A 40 -5.60 3.21 -4.22
N ASP A 41 -6.87 2.94 -4.50
CA ASP A 41 -7.30 2.38 -5.79
C ASP A 41 -7.20 3.37 -6.96
N ALA A 42 -6.97 4.65 -6.69
CA ALA A 42 -6.69 5.67 -7.68
C ALA A 42 -5.24 6.17 -7.59
N LEU A 43 -4.31 5.38 -7.03
CA LEU A 43 -2.89 5.73 -6.92
C LEU A 43 -2.03 4.97 -7.96
N VAL A 44 -1.25 5.71 -8.75
CA VAL A 44 -0.24 5.12 -9.64
C VAL A 44 0.94 4.64 -8.82
N LEU A 45 1.37 3.40 -9.07
CA LEU A 45 2.48 2.79 -8.36
C LEU A 45 3.81 3.12 -9.05
N PRO A 46 4.89 3.38 -8.30
CA PRO A 46 6.16 3.83 -8.87
C PRO A 46 6.75 2.94 -9.98
N PHE A 47 6.63 1.60 -9.86
CA PHE A 47 7.12 0.68 -10.88
C PHE A 47 6.39 0.80 -12.23
N GLN A 48 5.15 1.33 -12.24
CA GLN A 48 4.39 1.58 -13.47
C GLN A 48 4.92 2.80 -14.23
N ILE A 49 5.61 3.72 -13.53
CA ILE A 49 6.26 4.90 -14.13
C ILE A 49 7.70 4.59 -14.55
N GLU A 50 8.43 3.89 -13.68
CA GLU A 50 9.83 3.53 -13.89
C GLU A 50 10.04 2.07 -13.42
N PRO A 51 10.14 1.10 -14.35
CA PRO A 51 10.18 -0.33 -14.02
C PRO A 51 11.33 -0.76 -13.11
N THR A 52 12.40 0.04 -13.01
CA THR A 52 13.50 -0.24 -12.06
C THR A 52 13.14 0.03 -10.60
N LEU A 53 12.03 0.72 -10.30
CA LEU A 53 11.51 0.96 -8.95
C LEU A 53 10.74 -0.25 -8.42
N THR A 54 11.43 -1.37 -8.26
CA THR A 54 10.83 -2.69 -8.00
C THR A 54 10.31 -2.89 -6.58
N THR A 55 10.68 -2.01 -5.65
CA THR A 55 10.39 -2.17 -4.22
C THR A 55 9.59 -0.99 -3.69
N ASN A 56 8.41 -1.24 -3.13
CA ASN A 56 7.72 -0.29 -2.28
C ASN A 56 8.44 -0.22 -0.93
N TRP A 57 9.24 0.83 -0.74
CA TRP A 57 9.96 1.08 0.50
C TRP A 57 9.04 1.57 1.60
N ASP A 58 8.10 2.46 1.25
CA ASP A 58 7.16 3.05 2.18
C ASP A 58 5.77 3.12 1.54
N THR A 59 4.74 2.90 2.34
CA THR A 59 3.34 3.06 1.96
C THR A 59 2.64 3.73 3.12
N GLY A 60 2.32 5.00 2.93
CA GLY A 60 1.82 5.87 3.99
C GLY A 60 0.32 6.12 3.86
N LEU A 61 -0.41 5.99 4.98
CA LEU A 61 -1.73 6.56 5.15
C LEU A 61 -1.68 7.64 6.25
N TYR A 62 -1.92 8.88 5.84
CA TYR A 62 -1.87 10.05 6.70
C TYR A 62 -3.25 10.35 7.29
N LYS A 63 -3.55 9.75 8.45
CA LYS A 63 -4.82 9.97 9.17
C LYS A 63 -5.00 11.38 9.76
N ASN A 64 -3.94 12.17 9.80
CA ASN A 64 -3.94 13.57 10.23
C ASN A 64 -2.70 14.28 9.69
N ALA A 65 -2.67 15.62 9.76
CA ALA A 65 -1.58 16.41 9.21
C ALA A 65 -0.21 16.07 9.85
N ARG A 66 -0.18 15.72 11.15
CA ARG A 66 1.06 15.31 11.83
C ARG A 66 1.67 14.06 11.18
N ALA A 67 0.85 13.12 10.72
CA ALA A 67 1.33 11.89 10.10
C ALA A 67 2.12 12.14 8.81
N THR A 68 1.88 13.26 8.10
CA THR A 68 2.62 13.61 6.88
C THR A 68 4.11 13.83 7.11
N LYS A 69 4.54 14.14 8.35
CA LYS A 69 5.96 14.28 8.72
C LYS A 69 6.78 13.00 8.51
N MET A 70 6.11 11.85 8.39
CA MET A 70 6.79 10.58 8.13
C MET A 70 7.27 10.43 6.69
N GLY A 71 6.57 11.03 5.71
CA GLY A 71 6.88 10.87 4.28
C GLY A 71 7.13 12.17 3.51
N MET A 72 6.85 13.33 4.10
CA MET A 72 7.00 14.64 3.46
C MET A 72 8.06 15.49 4.16
N ALA A 73 8.84 16.24 3.36
CA ALA A 73 9.87 17.15 3.86
C ALA A 73 9.29 18.23 4.80
N SER A 74 10.05 18.61 5.81
CA SER A 74 9.77 19.77 6.67
C SER A 74 10.36 21.04 6.05
N PRO A 75 9.75 22.24 6.17
CA PRO A 75 8.47 22.55 6.84
C PRO A 75 7.23 22.42 5.94
N ILE A 76 7.34 21.82 4.76
CA ILE A 76 6.21 21.60 3.84
C ILE A 76 5.12 20.74 4.49
N SER A 77 5.51 19.66 5.18
CA SER A 77 4.58 18.79 5.93
C SER A 77 3.80 19.52 7.02
N GLU A 78 4.36 20.60 7.56
CA GLU A 78 3.68 21.43 8.57
C GLU A 78 2.60 22.32 7.95
N ALA A 79 2.73 22.67 6.67
CA ALA A 79 1.75 23.49 5.95
C ALA A 79 0.43 22.74 5.72
N VAL A 80 0.48 21.40 5.67
CA VAL A 80 -0.67 20.54 5.39
C VAL A 80 -1.81 20.81 6.40
N GLY A 81 -1.48 21.00 7.67
CA GLY A 81 -2.46 21.15 8.75
C GLY A 81 -3.23 22.47 8.73
N ASP A 82 -2.75 23.48 7.99
CA ASP A 82 -3.28 24.84 8.08
C ASP A 82 -4.59 25.06 7.30
N HIS A 83 -4.99 24.08 6.49
CA HIS A 83 -6.10 24.21 5.54
C HIS A 83 -7.14 23.09 5.67
N GLY A 84 -7.28 22.52 6.87
CA GLY A 84 -8.34 21.54 7.15
C GLY A 84 -8.09 20.17 6.52
N PHE A 85 -6.83 19.74 6.45
CA PHE A 85 -6.44 18.41 5.97
C PHE A 85 -7.37 17.29 6.49
N VAL A 86 -7.88 16.49 5.56
CA VAL A 86 -8.84 15.42 5.83
C VAL A 86 -8.11 14.08 5.98
N VAL A 87 -7.42 13.65 4.92
CA VAL A 87 -6.62 12.42 4.87
C VAL A 87 -5.64 12.49 3.70
N GLY A 88 -4.61 11.65 3.68
CA GLY A 88 -3.70 11.55 2.55
C GLY A 88 -3.08 10.17 2.43
N ILE A 89 -2.52 9.87 1.27
CA ILE A 89 -1.83 8.62 0.99
C ILE A 89 -0.55 8.86 0.21
N GLN A 90 0.39 7.92 0.30
CA GLN A 90 1.64 7.91 -0.46
C GLN A 90 2.14 6.48 -0.66
N VAL A 91 2.80 6.23 -1.78
CA VAL A 91 3.70 5.09 -1.99
C VAL A 91 5.05 5.62 -2.44
N THR A 92 6.11 5.10 -1.82
CA THR A 92 7.49 5.39 -2.18
C THR A 92 8.14 4.13 -2.75
N GLY A 93 8.51 4.19 -4.02
CA GLY A 93 9.24 3.15 -4.71
C GLY A 93 10.73 3.47 -4.73
N ILE A 94 11.57 2.46 -4.58
CA ILE A 94 13.02 2.55 -4.71
C ILE A 94 13.53 1.54 -5.73
N ALA A 95 14.65 1.85 -6.36
CA ALA A 95 15.41 0.86 -7.12
C ALA A 95 16.26 0.00 -6.18
N GLY A 96 16.13 -1.32 -6.30
CA GLY A 96 16.79 -2.28 -5.41
C GLY A 96 16.01 -2.54 -4.12
N ALA A 97 16.64 -3.18 -3.12
CA ALA A 97 15.98 -3.64 -1.88
C ALA A 97 16.11 -2.67 -0.70
N ASP A 98 17.16 -1.86 -0.70
CA ASP A 98 17.63 -1.15 0.48
C ASP A 98 17.76 0.33 0.14
N PRO A 99 16.96 1.21 0.79
CA PRO A 99 16.97 2.64 0.50
C PRO A 99 18.31 3.30 0.80
N ARG A 100 19.19 2.68 1.62
CA ARG A 100 20.50 3.23 1.97
C ARG A 100 21.50 3.18 0.81
N ILE A 101 21.24 2.31 -0.17
CA ILE A 101 22.07 2.11 -1.36
C ILE A 101 21.29 2.24 -2.67
N ALA A 102 19.98 2.51 -2.60
CA ALA A 102 19.20 2.86 -3.75
C ALA A 102 19.83 4.08 -4.44
N ASP A 103 19.70 4.18 -5.75
CA ASP A 103 20.22 5.30 -6.55
C ASP A 103 19.08 6.09 -7.24
N LEU A 104 17.84 5.62 -7.05
CA LEU A 104 16.62 6.20 -7.58
C LEU A 104 15.44 5.92 -6.63
N SER A 105 14.62 6.94 -6.37
CA SER A 105 13.33 6.78 -5.71
C SER A 105 12.27 7.72 -6.28
N LEU A 106 11.01 7.29 -6.16
CA LEU A 106 9.84 8.08 -6.50
C LEU A 106 8.78 7.86 -5.43
N SER A 107 8.40 8.94 -4.77
CA SER A 107 7.19 9.02 -3.97
C SER A 107 6.08 9.61 -4.81
N ASN A 108 4.94 8.92 -4.85
CA ASN A 108 3.70 9.43 -5.41
C ASN A 108 2.60 9.37 -4.35
N GLY A 109 1.91 10.48 -4.14
CA GLY A 109 0.87 10.59 -3.14
C GLY A 109 -0.08 11.73 -3.44
N TRP A 110 -1.15 11.79 -2.68
CA TRP A 110 -2.11 12.87 -2.74
C TRP A 110 -2.88 13.01 -1.43
N LEU A 111 -3.21 14.26 -1.14
CA LEU A 111 -3.83 14.71 0.09
C LEU A 111 -5.22 15.23 -0.24
N ARG A 112 -6.17 14.98 0.65
CA ARG A 112 -7.55 15.44 0.55
C ARG A 112 -7.80 16.60 1.50
N PHE A 113 -8.43 17.63 0.97
CA PHE A 113 -8.89 18.82 1.68
C PHE A 113 -10.42 18.93 1.60
N PRO A 114 -11.04 19.86 2.36
CA PRO A 114 -12.49 20.02 2.36
C PRO A 114 -13.06 20.44 1.00
N ASP A 115 -12.32 21.30 0.29
CA ASP A 115 -12.71 21.88 -0.99
C ASP A 115 -11.49 22.37 -1.80
N ASP A 116 -11.75 22.82 -3.03
CA ASP A 116 -10.76 23.34 -3.98
C ASP A 116 -9.99 24.57 -3.46
N ALA A 117 -10.66 25.44 -2.70
CA ALA A 117 -10.04 26.64 -2.17
C ALA A 117 -9.01 26.29 -1.08
N GLN A 118 -9.34 25.33 -0.21
CA GLN A 118 -8.42 24.82 0.80
C GLN A 118 -7.23 24.07 0.18
N ALA A 119 -7.46 23.24 -0.84
CA ALA A 119 -6.38 22.56 -1.55
C ALA A 119 -5.42 23.56 -2.23
N THR A 120 -5.96 24.59 -2.90
CA THR A 120 -5.18 25.66 -3.53
C THR A 120 -4.38 26.46 -2.51
N ALA A 121 -5.01 26.83 -1.38
CA ALA A 121 -4.34 27.54 -0.30
C ALA A 121 -3.22 26.69 0.33
N ALA A 122 -3.44 25.38 0.49
CA ALA A 122 -2.43 24.45 0.97
C ALA A 122 -1.21 24.42 0.04
N VAL A 123 -1.38 24.33 -1.28
CA VAL A 123 -0.26 24.40 -2.23
C VAL A 123 0.49 25.73 -2.12
N ALA A 124 -0.20 26.86 -2.00
CA ALA A 124 0.45 28.16 -1.84
C ALA A 124 1.29 28.25 -0.54
N ASN A 125 0.78 27.70 0.56
CA ASN A 125 1.50 27.65 1.84
C ASN A 125 2.69 26.67 1.78
N MET A 126 2.53 25.49 1.16
CA MET A 126 3.62 24.55 0.88
C MET A 126 4.71 25.20 0.04
N ALA A 127 4.35 25.92 -1.04
CA ALA A 127 5.26 26.63 -1.91
C ALA A 127 6.10 27.67 -1.13
N THR A 128 5.44 28.43 -0.25
CA THR A 128 6.10 29.44 0.60
C THR A 128 7.11 28.78 1.56
N ARG A 129 6.77 27.59 2.08
CA ARG A 129 7.62 26.82 3.01
C ARG A 129 8.68 25.96 2.33
N ALA A 130 8.64 25.85 1.01
CA ALA A 130 9.57 25.00 0.26
C ALA A 130 10.94 25.64 0.04
N ALA A 131 11.17 26.91 0.40
CA ALA A 131 12.43 27.62 0.16
C ALA A 131 13.65 26.96 0.82
N THR A 132 13.45 26.34 1.98
CA THR A 132 14.44 25.51 2.67
C THR A 132 13.77 24.28 3.23
N VAL A 133 14.33 23.10 2.99
CA VAL A 133 13.70 21.83 3.37
C VAL A 133 14.64 20.90 4.12
N SER A 134 14.08 20.05 4.97
CA SER A 134 14.75 18.92 5.59
C SER A 134 13.96 17.66 5.28
N LEU A 135 14.63 16.66 4.70
CA LEU A 135 14.00 15.39 4.38
C LEU A 135 13.67 14.58 5.64
N PRO A 136 12.61 13.76 5.62
CA PRO A 136 12.40 12.79 6.68
C PRO A 136 13.64 11.91 6.88
N MET A 137 14.00 11.63 8.13
CA MET A 137 15.18 10.83 8.51
C MET A 137 16.56 11.41 8.13
N ASP A 138 16.63 12.66 7.65
CA ASP A 138 17.91 13.36 7.54
C ASP A 138 18.40 13.76 8.94
N LEU A 139 19.37 13.01 9.46
CA LEU A 139 19.96 13.21 10.79
C LEU A 139 21.08 14.26 10.80
N THR A 140 21.42 14.86 9.65
CA THR A 140 22.47 15.89 9.60
C THR A 140 22.05 17.19 10.29
N GLY A 141 20.74 17.41 10.44
CA GLY A 141 20.16 18.61 11.03
C GLY A 141 20.35 19.87 10.19
N LYS A 142 20.76 19.74 8.92
CA LYS A 142 21.05 20.87 8.02
C LYS A 142 19.99 20.97 6.93
N PRO A 143 19.13 22.01 6.94
CA PRO A 143 18.20 22.24 5.84
C PRO A 143 18.93 22.49 4.52
N SER A 144 18.37 21.97 3.43
CA SER A 144 18.80 22.24 2.06
C SER A 144 18.04 23.44 1.51
N ALA A 145 18.77 24.42 0.96
CA ALA A 145 18.17 25.49 0.18
C ALA A 145 17.65 24.93 -1.15
N THR A 146 16.45 25.35 -1.55
CA THR A 146 15.83 24.88 -2.79
C THR A 146 15.80 25.97 -3.86
N GLN A 147 15.57 25.55 -5.10
CA GLN A 147 15.39 26.43 -6.25
C GLN A 147 14.09 26.06 -6.97
N PRO A 148 13.22 27.03 -7.32
CA PRO A 148 12.04 26.76 -8.13
C PRO A 148 12.43 26.18 -9.50
N ILE A 149 11.64 25.23 -9.97
CA ILE A 149 11.77 24.66 -11.32
C ILE A 149 10.38 24.47 -11.95
N THR A 150 10.36 24.30 -13.27
CA THR A 150 9.15 23.90 -14.00
C THR A 150 9.09 22.38 -14.13
N VAL A 151 7.91 21.79 -13.95
CA VAL A 151 7.67 20.40 -14.31
C VAL A 151 7.28 20.32 -15.79
N PRO A 152 7.98 19.53 -16.63
CA PRO A 152 7.60 19.33 -18.02
C PRO A 152 6.12 18.96 -18.16
N ARG A 153 5.43 19.50 -19.17
CA ARG A 153 3.99 19.26 -19.46
C ARG A 153 2.99 19.71 -18.37
N HIS A 154 3.47 20.09 -17.19
CA HIS A 154 2.64 20.50 -16.04
C HIS A 154 3.01 21.89 -15.50
N PRO A 155 2.83 22.97 -16.27
CA PRO A 155 3.22 24.33 -15.85
C PRO A 155 2.40 24.88 -14.67
N GLY A 156 1.28 24.24 -14.31
CA GLY A 156 0.47 24.58 -13.12
C GLY A 156 0.98 23.94 -11.82
N THR A 157 1.99 23.09 -11.89
CA THR A 157 2.58 22.42 -10.73
C THR A 157 3.66 23.31 -10.10
N VAL A 158 3.57 23.51 -8.79
CA VAL A 158 4.67 24.12 -8.03
C VAL A 158 5.73 23.05 -7.81
N ALA A 159 6.97 23.33 -8.20
CA ALA A 159 8.08 22.43 -7.92
C ALA A 159 9.34 23.16 -7.49
N VAL A 160 10.12 22.48 -6.64
CA VAL A 160 11.45 22.92 -6.22
C VAL A 160 12.45 21.79 -6.37
N THR A 161 13.70 22.14 -6.68
CA THR A 161 14.84 21.22 -6.73
C THR A 161 15.88 21.58 -5.68
N PHE A 162 16.61 20.57 -5.20
CA PHE A 162 17.78 20.75 -4.34
C PHE A 162 18.69 19.52 -4.40
N THR A 163 19.90 19.69 -3.89
CA THR A 163 20.91 18.63 -3.82
C THR A 163 21.35 18.39 -2.39
N THR A 164 21.32 17.15 -1.92
CA THR A 164 21.86 16.78 -0.58
C THR A 164 23.35 16.42 -0.65
N ASP A 165 23.82 15.98 -1.82
CA ASP A 165 25.22 15.87 -2.22
C ASP A 165 25.34 16.18 -3.73
N PRO A 166 26.56 16.30 -4.31
CA PRO A 166 26.73 16.71 -5.71
C PRO A 166 26.03 15.86 -6.77
N ARG A 167 25.65 14.62 -6.46
CA ARG A 167 24.97 13.72 -7.41
C ARG A 167 23.50 13.48 -7.05
N ALA A 168 23.12 13.66 -5.79
CA ALA A 168 21.76 13.44 -5.29
C ALA A 168 20.83 14.62 -5.59
N VAL A 169 20.14 14.57 -6.73
CA VAL A 169 19.14 15.58 -7.13
C VAL A 169 17.77 15.15 -6.63
N HIS A 170 17.11 16.06 -5.91
CA HIS A 170 15.73 15.89 -5.45
C HIS A 170 14.80 16.88 -6.15
N VAL A 171 13.61 16.44 -6.52
CA VAL A 171 12.51 17.29 -6.97
C VAL A 171 11.29 17.04 -6.10
N LEU A 172 10.77 18.09 -5.48
CA LEU A 172 9.49 18.08 -4.77
C LEU A 172 8.47 18.84 -5.61
N ALA A 173 7.28 18.27 -5.79
CA ALA A 173 6.23 18.87 -6.59
C ALA A 173 4.86 18.77 -5.92
N PHE A 174 4.06 19.84 -6.06
CA PHE A 174 2.74 20.01 -5.46
C PHE A 174 1.77 20.57 -6.50
N THR A 175 0.65 19.87 -6.71
CA THR A 175 -0.37 20.26 -7.69
C THR A 175 -1.74 20.26 -7.05
N ALA A 176 -2.42 21.41 -7.02
CA ALA A 176 -3.82 21.48 -6.63
C ALA A 176 -4.70 20.97 -7.78
N ARG A 177 -5.64 20.07 -7.49
CA ARG A 177 -6.57 19.50 -8.46
C ARG A 177 -7.89 19.19 -7.77
N GLY A 178 -8.91 20.04 -7.96
CA GLY A 178 -10.14 19.95 -7.17
C GLY A 178 -9.83 20.04 -5.66
N PRO A 179 -10.47 19.23 -4.80
CA PRO A 179 -10.21 19.21 -3.35
C PRO A 179 -8.93 18.45 -2.97
N TYR A 180 -8.03 18.19 -3.93
CA TYR A 180 -6.83 17.39 -3.74
C TYR A 180 -5.55 18.18 -3.96
N VAL A 181 -4.51 17.77 -3.25
CA VAL A 181 -3.13 18.16 -3.53
C VAL A 181 -2.32 16.91 -3.87
N LEU A 182 -1.90 16.79 -5.12
CA LEU A 182 -0.97 15.76 -5.55
C LEU A 182 0.43 16.14 -5.07
N THR A 183 1.15 15.17 -4.51
CA THR A 183 2.49 15.35 -3.93
C THR A 183 3.45 14.34 -4.53
N GLN A 184 4.49 14.80 -5.20
CA GLN A 184 5.54 13.94 -5.73
C GLN A 184 6.89 14.31 -5.13
N HIS A 185 7.70 13.29 -4.88
CA HIS A 185 9.11 13.44 -4.53
C HIS A 185 9.92 12.47 -5.37
N ALA A 186 10.66 12.98 -6.35
CA ALA A 186 11.64 12.21 -7.10
C ALA A 186 13.03 12.47 -6.56
N TRP A 187 13.85 11.43 -6.48
CA TRP A 187 15.26 11.54 -6.13
C TRP A 187 16.08 10.61 -7.03
N SER A 188 17.18 11.12 -7.57
CA SER A 188 18.09 10.36 -8.42
C SER A 188 19.54 10.74 -8.15
N THR A 189 20.41 9.73 -8.19
CA THR A 189 21.87 9.87 -8.33
C THR A 189 22.38 9.35 -9.68
N ARG A 190 21.47 8.88 -10.54
CA ARG A 190 21.79 8.28 -11.85
C ARG A 190 22.01 9.36 -12.89
N ASP A 191 23.09 9.21 -13.65
CA ASP A 191 23.29 9.97 -14.87
C ASP A 191 22.17 9.68 -15.87
N GLY A 192 21.58 10.71 -16.47
CA GLY A 192 20.56 10.58 -17.51
C GLY A 192 19.12 10.32 -17.01
N VAL A 193 18.90 10.18 -15.69
CA VAL A 193 17.55 10.17 -15.12
C VAL A 193 17.22 11.55 -14.59
N ASP A 194 16.37 12.27 -15.32
CA ASP A 194 15.85 13.58 -14.91
C ASP A 194 14.68 13.40 -13.93
N ALA A 195 14.91 13.84 -12.69
CA ALA A 195 13.91 13.78 -11.62
C ALA A 195 12.65 14.62 -11.92
N ALA A 196 12.76 15.74 -12.64
CA ALA A 196 11.60 16.56 -13.02
C ALA A 196 10.77 15.86 -14.11
N GLU A 197 11.43 15.17 -15.05
CA GLU A 197 10.74 14.35 -16.05
C GLU A 197 10.06 13.13 -15.42
N LEU A 198 10.67 12.52 -14.39
CA LEU A 198 10.05 11.43 -13.63
C LEU A 198 8.77 11.89 -12.91
N VAL A 199 8.79 13.08 -12.31
CA VAL A 199 7.58 13.72 -11.76
C VAL A 199 6.55 13.98 -12.84
N ALA A 200 6.95 14.51 -14.01
CA ALA A 200 6.03 14.79 -15.10
C ALA A 200 5.29 13.53 -15.60
N LYS A 201 6.03 12.43 -15.84
CA LYS A 201 5.43 11.13 -16.20
C LYS A 201 4.47 10.62 -15.13
N THR A 202 4.82 10.80 -13.85
CA THR A 202 3.95 10.43 -12.74
C THR A 202 2.64 11.21 -12.79
N LEU A 203 2.70 12.52 -13.01
CA LEU A 203 1.51 13.37 -13.12
C LEU A 203 0.66 13.05 -14.36
N ASP A 204 1.29 12.70 -15.49
CA ASP A 204 0.60 12.28 -16.71
C ASP A 204 -0.36 11.10 -16.45
N GLU A 205 0.06 10.13 -15.64
CA GLU A 205 -0.74 8.95 -15.28
C GLU A 205 -1.63 9.16 -14.05
N GLN A 206 -1.17 9.95 -13.07
CA GLN A 206 -1.86 10.12 -11.80
C GLN A 206 -3.08 11.05 -11.90
N ILE A 207 -2.99 12.12 -12.68
CA ILE A 207 -4.07 13.11 -12.81
C ILE A 207 -5.37 12.48 -13.32
N PRO A 208 -5.39 11.67 -14.40
CA PRO A 208 -6.61 11.03 -14.87
C PRO A 208 -7.29 10.14 -13.81
N LEU A 209 -6.51 9.42 -12.98
CA LEU A 209 -7.08 8.60 -11.91
C LEU A 209 -7.72 9.47 -10.81
N VAL A 210 -7.07 10.56 -10.41
CA VAL A 210 -7.64 11.53 -9.45
C VAL A 210 -8.91 12.17 -9.98
N ASP A 211 -8.94 12.56 -11.26
CA ASP A 211 -10.12 13.18 -11.87
C ASP A 211 -11.33 12.23 -11.94
N SER A 212 -11.07 10.92 -12.07
CA SER A 212 -12.11 9.89 -12.10
C SER A 212 -12.61 9.48 -10.71
N PHE A 213 -11.90 9.87 -9.65
CA PHE A 213 -12.23 9.49 -8.29
C PHE A 213 -13.44 10.28 -7.77
N VAL A 214 -14.42 9.57 -7.24
CA VAL A 214 -15.63 10.17 -6.65
C VAL A 214 -15.48 10.25 -5.13
N PRO A 215 -15.19 11.43 -4.55
CA PRO A 215 -15.04 11.57 -3.11
C PRO A 215 -16.32 11.29 -2.36
N THR A 216 -16.21 10.67 -1.18
CA THR A 216 -17.30 10.73 -0.19
C THR A 216 -17.47 12.17 0.29
N ALA A 217 -18.68 12.71 0.41
CA ALA A 217 -18.86 14.02 1.05
C ALA A 217 -18.27 14.07 2.47
N ILE A 218 -17.72 15.21 2.90
CA ILE A 218 -16.98 15.31 4.17
C ILE A 218 -17.85 14.92 5.37
N ASP A 219 -19.11 15.35 5.39
CA ASP A 219 -20.10 15.02 6.41
C ASP A 219 -20.58 13.55 6.36
N ALA A 220 -20.40 12.87 5.23
CA ALA A 220 -20.74 11.47 5.06
C ALA A 220 -19.58 10.50 5.39
N LEU A 221 -18.36 10.99 5.60
CA LEU A 221 -17.19 10.15 5.89
C LEU A 221 -17.41 9.24 7.11
N ALA A 222 -17.99 9.77 8.18
CA ALA A 222 -18.25 9.00 9.40
C ALA A 222 -19.26 7.85 9.19
N SER A 223 -20.07 7.92 8.14
CA SER A 223 -21.06 6.91 7.80
C SER A 223 -20.52 5.81 6.87
N LEU A 224 -19.29 5.95 6.37
CA LEU A 224 -18.66 4.88 5.57
C LEU A 224 -18.63 3.58 6.39
N PRO A 225 -18.93 2.42 5.79
CA PRO A 225 -18.82 1.15 6.49
C PRO A 225 -17.35 0.82 6.76
N LEU A 226 -17.05 0.25 7.93
CA LEU A 226 -15.73 -0.31 8.24
C LEU A 226 -15.43 -1.60 7.46
N ASP A 227 -16.48 -2.24 6.95
CA ASP A 227 -16.40 -3.45 6.14
C ASP A 227 -17.40 -3.38 4.98
N PRO A 228 -17.11 -2.57 3.94
CA PRO A 228 -18.00 -2.45 2.78
C PRO A 228 -18.19 -3.77 2.02
N THR A 229 -17.26 -4.72 2.18
CA THR A 229 -17.20 -5.95 1.40
C THR A 229 -17.72 -7.17 2.17
N GLY A 230 -17.81 -7.08 3.49
CA GLY A 230 -18.04 -8.22 4.39
C GLY A 230 -16.82 -9.11 4.60
N MET A 231 -15.70 -8.82 3.92
CA MET A 231 -14.48 -9.63 3.99
C MET A 231 -13.59 -9.25 5.16
N VAL A 232 -13.68 -8.02 5.68
CA VAL A 232 -12.90 -7.62 6.87
C VAL A 232 -13.36 -8.43 8.08
N ALA A 233 -14.65 -8.68 8.24
CA ALA A 233 -15.20 -9.55 9.27
C ALA A 233 -14.86 -11.03 9.08
N ARG A 234 -14.53 -11.44 7.84
CA ARG A 234 -14.15 -12.82 7.46
C ARG A 234 -12.64 -13.00 7.25
N THR A 235 -11.84 -12.02 7.66
CA THR A 235 -10.37 -12.07 7.61
C THR A 235 -9.86 -12.05 9.05
N MET A 236 -8.86 -12.87 9.34
CA MET A 236 -8.31 -13.02 10.69
C MET A 236 -7.79 -11.67 11.20
N GLU A 237 -8.13 -11.33 12.44
CA GLU A 237 -7.79 -10.03 13.04
C GLU A 237 -6.34 -10.03 13.56
N PRO A 238 -5.56 -8.96 13.33
CA PRO A 238 -4.25 -8.81 13.95
C PRO A 238 -4.35 -8.79 15.49
N PRO A 239 -3.30 -9.24 16.22
CA PRO A 239 -3.22 -9.07 17.66
C PRO A 239 -3.43 -7.61 18.10
N GLU A 240 -4.12 -7.39 19.23
CA GLU A 240 -4.52 -6.04 19.72
C GLU A 240 -3.32 -5.08 19.91
N ASP A 241 -2.15 -5.63 20.25
CA ASP A 241 -0.89 -4.94 20.51
C ASP A 241 -0.05 -4.66 19.25
N TYR A 242 -0.36 -5.32 18.12
CA TYR A 242 0.30 -5.06 16.84
C TYR A 242 -0.21 -3.77 16.14
N GLY A 243 -1.04 -3.01 16.85
CA GLY A 243 -1.55 -1.72 16.44
C GLY A 243 -2.64 -1.85 15.39
N ARG A 244 -3.74 -1.13 15.61
CA ARG A 244 -4.72 -0.81 14.58
C ARG A 244 -4.02 -0.04 13.46
N THR A 245 -3.32 -0.77 12.60
CA THR A 245 -2.59 -0.28 11.45
C THR A 245 -3.63 0.33 10.53
N VAL A 246 -3.40 1.59 10.17
CA VAL A 246 -4.35 2.35 9.36
C VAL A 246 -4.54 1.71 7.98
N GLU A 247 -3.62 0.83 7.61
CA GLU A 247 -3.53 0.03 6.40
C GLU A 247 -4.39 -1.26 6.44
N LYS A 248 -4.99 -1.63 7.58
CA LYS A 248 -5.85 -2.83 7.64
C LYS A 248 -7.28 -2.51 7.23
N GLY A 249 -7.81 -3.29 6.30
CA GLY A 249 -9.12 -3.07 5.69
C GLY A 249 -9.21 -3.71 4.31
N SER A 250 -10.27 -3.38 3.58
CA SER A 250 -10.46 -3.82 2.20
C SER A 250 -10.07 -2.72 1.21
N TYR A 251 -9.41 -3.14 0.15
CA TYR A 251 -8.96 -2.34 -0.99
C TYR A 251 -9.47 -3.00 -2.27
N GLY A 252 -9.59 -2.22 -3.35
CA GLY A 252 -9.58 -2.77 -4.69
C GLY A 252 -8.19 -3.28 -5.10
N PRO A 253 -8.04 -3.73 -6.36
CA PRO A 253 -6.83 -4.44 -6.79
C PRO A 253 -5.57 -3.57 -6.74
N ARG A 254 -5.67 -2.33 -7.25
CA ARG A 254 -4.55 -1.38 -7.31
C ARG A 254 -4.15 -0.91 -5.90
N GLY A 255 -5.13 -0.59 -5.06
CA GLY A 255 -4.88 -0.18 -3.69
C GLY A 255 -4.34 -1.31 -2.83
N GLY A 256 -4.74 -2.55 -3.10
CA GLY A 256 -4.16 -3.75 -2.51
C GLY A 256 -2.71 -3.98 -2.93
N LEU A 257 -2.40 -3.86 -4.22
CA LEU A 257 -1.02 -3.95 -4.73
C LEU A 257 -0.07 -2.97 -4.04
N ALA A 258 -0.53 -1.74 -3.79
CA ALA A 258 0.25 -0.71 -3.09
C ALA A 258 0.83 -1.18 -1.75
N GLN A 259 0.12 -2.09 -1.05
CA GLN A 259 0.47 -2.51 0.31
C GLN A 259 1.53 -3.62 0.36
N PHE A 260 1.93 -4.17 -0.79
CA PHE A 260 2.98 -5.18 -0.86
C PHE A 260 4.33 -4.55 -1.20
N GLN A 261 5.38 -5.07 -0.58
CA GLN A 261 6.74 -4.59 -0.80
C GLN A 261 7.21 -4.77 -2.25
N TYR A 262 6.75 -5.82 -2.95
CA TYR A 262 7.13 -6.12 -4.32
C TYR A 262 5.89 -6.27 -5.19
N PRO A 263 5.26 -5.16 -5.62
CA PRO A 263 3.96 -5.20 -6.30
C PRO A 263 4.06 -5.65 -7.77
N ALA A 264 5.18 -5.41 -8.46
CA ALA A 264 5.28 -5.63 -9.90
C ALA A 264 5.03 -7.09 -10.34
N PRO A 265 5.55 -8.13 -9.66
CA PRO A 265 5.23 -9.52 -10.00
C PRO A 265 3.78 -9.92 -9.67
N LEU A 266 3.11 -9.18 -8.78
CA LEU A 266 1.74 -9.48 -8.33
C LEU A 266 0.68 -8.93 -9.27
N GLU A 267 0.95 -7.80 -9.93
CA GLU A 267 0.01 -7.16 -10.86
C GLU A 267 -0.55 -8.10 -11.93
N PRO A 268 0.27 -8.82 -12.73
CA PRO A 268 -0.26 -9.75 -13.73
C PRO A 268 -1.01 -10.94 -13.12
N ILE A 269 -0.66 -11.35 -11.89
CA ILE A 269 -1.39 -12.40 -11.17
C ILE A 269 -2.78 -11.91 -10.78
N PHE A 270 -2.88 -10.66 -10.28
CA PHE A 270 -4.16 -10.05 -9.90
C PHE A 270 -5.08 -9.88 -11.11
N GLU A 271 -4.53 -9.42 -12.23
CA GLU A 271 -5.27 -9.25 -13.48
C GLU A 271 -5.79 -10.61 -14.01
N ALA A 272 -4.92 -11.62 -14.09
CA ALA A 272 -5.29 -12.94 -14.59
C ALA A 272 -6.36 -13.64 -13.73
N ALA A 273 -6.30 -13.45 -12.41
CA ALA A 273 -7.28 -14.00 -11.47
C ALA A 273 -8.59 -13.19 -11.43
N GLY A 274 -8.60 -11.98 -11.97
CA GLY A 274 -9.72 -11.05 -11.84
C GLY A 274 -9.97 -10.69 -10.38
N VAL A 275 -8.91 -10.32 -9.64
CA VAL A 275 -9.04 -9.82 -8.26
C VAL A 275 -9.96 -8.62 -8.25
N THR A 276 -10.92 -8.61 -7.33
CA THR A 276 -11.82 -7.46 -7.12
C THR A 276 -11.64 -6.80 -5.77
N ILE A 277 -11.20 -7.57 -4.76
CA ILE A 277 -11.00 -7.10 -3.39
C ILE A 277 -9.73 -7.73 -2.83
N VAL A 278 -8.89 -6.92 -2.20
CA VAL A 278 -7.79 -7.36 -1.34
C VAL A 278 -8.12 -6.92 0.08
N THR A 279 -8.16 -7.85 1.03
CA THR A 279 -8.39 -7.52 2.44
C THR A 279 -7.17 -7.84 3.26
N LEU A 280 -6.67 -6.83 3.98
CA LEU A 280 -5.51 -6.92 4.85
C LEU A 280 -5.96 -7.03 6.30
N GLY A 281 -5.77 -8.21 6.88
CA GLY A 281 -5.86 -8.47 8.32
C GLY A 281 -4.54 -9.04 8.83
N GLU A 282 -4.60 -9.98 9.77
CA GLU A 282 -3.48 -10.85 10.14
C GLU A 282 -3.14 -11.78 8.95
N THR A 283 -4.18 -12.34 8.35
CA THR A 283 -4.12 -12.96 7.03
C THR A 283 -4.40 -11.93 5.95
N VAL A 284 -3.98 -12.24 4.72
CA VAL A 284 -4.42 -11.52 3.53
C VAL A 284 -5.43 -12.36 2.79
N THR A 285 -6.55 -11.77 2.37
CA THR A 285 -7.53 -12.45 1.50
C THR A 285 -7.73 -11.70 0.19
N TYR A 286 -7.97 -12.45 -0.88
CA TYR A 286 -8.23 -11.94 -2.23
C TYR A 286 -9.54 -12.51 -2.74
N LYS A 287 -10.53 -11.65 -3.02
CA LYS A 287 -11.72 -12.05 -3.76
C LYS A 287 -11.38 -12.06 -5.24
N VAL A 288 -11.61 -13.18 -5.91
CA VAL A 288 -11.29 -13.38 -7.33
C VAL A 288 -12.54 -13.76 -8.12
N ARG A 289 -12.40 -13.88 -9.44
CA ARG A 289 -13.50 -14.12 -10.37
C ARG A 289 -14.30 -15.40 -10.07
N ASP A 290 -13.60 -16.50 -9.79
CA ASP A 290 -14.20 -17.81 -9.56
C ASP A 290 -13.21 -18.75 -8.82
N ALA A 291 -13.66 -19.98 -8.51
CA ALA A 291 -12.87 -20.94 -7.75
C ALA A 291 -11.66 -21.50 -8.51
N ASP A 292 -11.72 -21.56 -9.84
CA ASP A 292 -10.60 -22.02 -10.67
C ASP A 292 -9.50 -20.94 -10.71
N ALA A 293 -9.91 -19.68 -10.81
CA ALA A 293 -9.02 -18.53 -10.66
C ALA A 293 -8.38 -18.51 -9.26
N ALA A 294 -9.13 -18.84 -8.21
CA ALA A 294 -8.60 -18.88 -6.84
C ALA A 294 -7.51 -19.95 -6.68
N THR A 295 -7.76 -21.18 -7.16
CA THR A 295 -6.77 -22.26 -7.14
C THR A 295 -5.52 -21.89 -7.92
N THR A 296 -5.70 -21.33 -9.12
CA THR A 296 -4.57 -20.92 -9.99
C THR A 296 -3.76 -19.79 -9.35
N MET A 297 -4.43 -18.80 -8.76
CA MET A 297 -3.78 -17.68 -8.10
C MET A 297 -3.03 -18.11 -6.83
N ALA A 298 -3.58 -19.03 -6.03
CA ALA A 298 -2.89 -19.55 -4.84
C ALA A 298 -1.52 -20.16 -5.22
N ALA A 299 -1.51 -21.03 -6.23
CA ALA A 299 -0.26 -21.59 -6.76
C ALA A 299 0.69 -20.51 -7.31
N ALA A 300 0.16 -19.55 -8.08
CA ALA A 300 0.95 -18.47 -8.66
C ALA A 300 1.62 -17.59 -7.59
N LEU A 301 0.89 -17.22 -6.53
CA LEU A 301 1.44 -16.43 -5.41
C LEU A 301 2.57 -17.16 -4.69
N ALA A 302 2.45 -18.46 -4.47
CA ALA A 302 3.51 -19.27 -3.87
C ALA A 302 4.75 -19.41 -4.77
N ALA A 303 4.57 -19.28 -6.09
CA ALA A 303 5.66 -19.32 -7.07
C ALA A 303 6.35 -17.96 -7.28
N VAL A 304 5.81 -16.85 -6.74
CA VAL A 304 6.45 -15.53 -6.87
C VAL A 304 7.80 -15.55 -6.17
N GLU A 305 8.87 -15.42 -6.95
CA GLU A 305 10.23 -15.33 -6.41
C GLU A 305 10.44 -13.96 -5.76
N ASN A 306 11.09 -13.96 -4.60
CA ASN A 306 11.57 -12.74 -3.98
C ASN A 306 13.05 -12.57 -4.35
N PRO A 307 13.46 -11.45 -4.99
CA PRO A 307 14.84 -11.27 -5.45
C PRO A 307 15.88 -11.25 -4.31
N TYR A 308 15.43 -11.12 -3.05
CA TYR A 308 16.29 -11.04 -1.87
C TYR A 308 16.06 -12.18 -0.88
N ARG A 309 15.03 -13.02 -1.09
CA ARG A 309 14.72 -14.18 -0.23
C ARG A 309 14.54 -15.43 -1.08
N LYS A 310 15.45 -16.39 -0.90
CA LYS A 310 15.31 -17.71 -1.52
C LYS A 310 14.40 -18.58 -0.66
N TYR A 311 13.18 -18.80 -1.13
CA TYR A 311 12.23 -19.71 -0.49
C TYR A 311 12.46 -21.15 -0.96
N GLU A 312 12.24 -22.09 -0.05
CA GLU A 312 12.23 -23.54 -0.31
C GLU A 312 10.84 -24.10 0.01
N PRO A 313 10.38 -25.19 -0.64
CA PRO A 313 9.12 -25.83 -0.28
C PRO A 313 9.11 -26.26 1.20
N SER A 314 7.95 -26.16 1.86
CA SER A 314 7.70 -26.70 3.20
C SER A 314 6.45 -27.58 3.20
N ASP A 315 6.10 -28.17 4.34
CA ASP A 315 4.94 -29.05 4.42
C ASP A 315 3.65 -28.26 4.20
N GLY A 316 2.73 -28.84 3.42
CA GLY A 316 1.39 -28.31 3.23
C GLY A 316 0.58 -28.33 4.52
N VAL A 317 -0.44 -27.47 4.60
CA VAL A 317 -1.34 -27.38 5.75
C VAL A 317 -2.11 -28.71 5.89
N PRO A 318 -2.04 -29.41 7.04
CA PRO A 318 -2.79 -30.65 7.27
C PRO A 318 -4.28 -30.48 7.00
N GLY A 319 -4.87 -31.38 6.22
CA GLY A 319 -6.27 -31.32 5.81
C GLY A 319 -6.58 -30.32 4.69
N MET A 320 -5.57 -29.69 4.08
CA MET A 320 -5.74 -28.73 2.98
C MET A 320 -4.75 -29.05 1.85
N PRO A 321 -5.02 -30.08 1.02
CA PRO A 321 -4.11 -30.52 -0.04
C PRO A 321 -3.83 -29.46 -1.10
N GLY A 322 -4.76 -28.53 -1.34
CA GLY A 322 -4.56 -27.36 -2.21
C GLY A 322 -3.79 -26.20 -1.58
N SER A 323 -3.08 -26.40 -0.46
CA SER A 323 -2.22 -25.37 0.13
C SER A 323 -0.82 -25.41 -0.47
N HIS A 324 -0.26 -24.22 -0.72
CA HIS A 324 1.09 -24.05 -1.23
C HIS A 324 1.93 -23.33 -0.19
N CYS A 325 2.84 -24.08 0.44
CA CYS A 325 3.66 -23.62 1.55
C CYS A 325 5.14 -23.61 1.20
N ARG A 326 5.83 -22.62 1.74
CA ARG A 326 7.26 -22.38 1.53
C ARG A 326 7.88 -21.76 2.76
N VAL A 327 9.19 -21.92 2.91
CA VAL A 327 9.97 -21.34 3.99
C VAL A 327 11.17 -20.57 3.44
N PHE A 328 11.35 -19.36 3.93
CA PHE A 328 12.63 -18.68 3.87
C PHE A 328 13.31 -18.83 5.22
N GLY A 329 14.62 -19.07 5.22
CA GLY A 329 15.36 -19.06 6.46
C GLY A 329 16.83 -18.76 6.31
N THR A 330 17.35 -18.08 7.34
CA THR A 330 18.77 -17.87 7.59
C THR A 330 19.14 -18.56 8.91
N SER A 331 20.35 -18.34 9.41
CA SER A 331 20.75 -18.80 10.73
C SER A 331 19.97 -18.12 11.88
N THR A 332 19.33 -16.97 11.63
CA THR A 332 18.70 -16.13 12.67
C THR A 332 17.23 -15.82 12.44
N LEU A 333 16.70 -16.10 11.24
CA LEU A 333 15.32 -15.82 10.87
C LEU A 333 14.70 -17.03 10.16
N ARG A 334 13.45 -17.34 10.48
CA ARG A 334 12.59 -18.26 9.73
C ARG A 334 11.29 -17.54 9.40
N ASP A 335 10.81 -17.73 8.19
CA ASP A 335 9.59 -17.13 7.66
C ASP A 335 8.87 -18.17 6.78
N TYR A 336 7.91 -18.84 7.38
CA TYR A 336 7.01 -19.76 6.69
C TYR A 336 5.87 -18.96 6.07
N SER A 337 5.49 -19.28 4.85
CA SER A 337 4.42 -18.62 4.12
C SER A 337 3.58 -19.66 3.41
N CYS A 338 2.27 -19.59 3.59
CA CYS A 338 1.32 -20.47 2.93
C CYS A 338 0.24 -19.67 2.22
N THR A 339 -0.23 -20.20 1.10
CA THR A 339 -1.38 -19.71 0.35
C THR A 339 -2.34 -20.85 0.05
N ALA A 340 -3.63 -20.57 -0.01
CA ALA A 340 -4.65 -21.56 -0.35
C ALA A 340 -5.94 -20.88 -0.85
N ALA A 341 -6.88 -21.68 -1.33
CA ALA A 341 -8.18 -21.22 -1.82
C ALA A 341 -9.36 -21.81 -1.01
N ALA A 342 -10.42 -21.03 -0.87
CA ALA A 342 -11.72 -21.43 -0.33
C ALA A 342 -12.83 -20.82 -1.19
N GLY A 343 -13.38 -21.62 -2.12
CA GLY A 343 -14.30 -21.09 -3.13
C GLY A 343 -13.58 -20.08 -4.03
N ASP A 344 -14.14 -18.89 -4.17
CA ASP A 344 -13.61 -17.77 -4.96
C ASP A 344 -12.76 -16.78 -4.13
N VAL A 345 -12.22 -17.24 -3.01
CA VAL A 345 -11.33 -16.48 -2.14
C VAL A 345 -9.99 -17.18 -2.02
N VAL A 346 -8.89 -16.46 -2.30
CA VAL A 346 -7.53 -16.88 -1.95
C VAL A 346 -7.18 -16.27 -0.60
N PHE A 347 -6.46 -17.01 0.23
CA PHE A 347 -5.97 -16.48 1.51
C PHE A 347 -4.51 -16.88 1.73
N ALA A 348 -3.79 -16.03 2.44
CA ALA A 348 -2.36 -16.16 2.68
C ALA A 348 -2.01 -15.75 4.10
N TYR A 349 -0.99 -16.40 4.67
CA TYR A 349 -0.39 -16.03 5.93
C TYR A 349 1.10 -16.35 5.94
N SER A 350 1.88 -15.54 6.65
CA SER A 350 3.29 -15.79 6.92
C SER A 350 3.60 -15.63 8.40
N GLY A 351 4.52 -16.45 8.92
CA GLY A 351 4.88 -16.46 10.34
C GLY A 351 6.19 -17.18 10.62
N ALA A 352 6.71 -17.06 11.84
CA ALA A 352 8.03 -17.59 12.20
C ALA A 352 8.02 -19.10 12.49
N GLN A 353 6.86 -19.70 12.73
CA GLN A 353 6.69 -21.11 13.11
C GLN A 353 5.72 -21.80 12.15
N GLU A 354 6.10 -22.97 11.64
CA GLU A 354 5.30 -23.74 10.68
C GLU A 354 3.95 -24.14 11.26
N ASP A 355 3.93 -24.71 12.46
CA ASP A 355 2.69 -25.11 13.16
C ASP A 355 1.72 -23.94 13.35
N GLN A 356 2.26 -22.75 13.66
CA GLN A 356 1.46 -21.53 13.79
C GLN A 356 0.82 -21.16 12.45
N VAL A 357 1.60 -21.18 11.37
CA VAL A 357 1.11 -20.87 10.02
C VAL A 357 0.04 -21.87 9.60
N HIS A 358 0.25 -23.16 9.84
CA HIS A 358 -0.75 -24.20 9.55
C HIS A 358 -2.05 -23.97 10.33
N GLN A 359 -1.96 -23.62 11.62
CA GLN A 359 -3.13 -23.35 12.45
C GLN A 359 -3.91 -22.11 12.00
N VAL A 360 -3.22 -21.01 11.68
CA VAL A 360 -3.84 -19.79 11.16
C VAL A 360 -4.52 -20.04 9.81
N MET A 361 -3.86 -20.77 8.90
CA MET A 361 -4.44 -21.12 7.60
C MET A 361 -5.67 -22.01 7.76
N ALA A 362 -5.65 -22.99 8.65
CA ALA A 362 -6.80 -23.82 8.97
C ALA A 362 -7.96 -22.99 9.56
N ALA A 363 -7.67 -22.08 10.49
CA ALA A 363 -8.68 -21.21 11.09
C ALA A 363 -9.32 -20.25 10.07
N GLN A 364 -8.50 -19.63 9.22
CA GLN A 364 -8.97 -18.78 8.14
C GLN A 364 -9.86 -19.53 7.15
N TYR A 365 -9.51 -20.77 6.78
CA TYR A 365 -10.36 -21.60 5.92
C TYR A 365 -11.73 -21.86 6.57
N VAL A 366 -11.75 -22.29 7.84
CA VAL A 366 -13.01 -22.55 8.57
C VAL A 366 -13.87 -21.28 8.62
N MET A 367 -13.26 -20.12 8.86
CA MET A 367 -13.95 -18.82 8.87
C MET A 367 -14.60 -18.48 7.51
N LEU A 368 -13.91 -18.76 6.41
CA LEU A 368 -14.42 -18.48 5.06
C LEU A 368 -15.58 -19.38 4.65
N VAL A 369 -15.54 -20.67 5.04
CA VAL A 369 -16.60 -21.64 4.69
C VAL A 369 -17.76 -21.68 5.69
N SER A 370 -17.61 -21.01 6.83
CA SER A 370 -18.68 -20.86 7.81
C SER A 370 -19.77 -19.92 7.30
N LYS A 371 -21.04 -20.28 7.57
CA LYS A 371 -22.21 -19.52 7.14
C LYS A 371 -22.29 -18.17 7.85
#